data_AF-A0A6J0W8K9-F1
#
_entry.id   AF-A0A6J0W8K9-F1
#
_cell.length_a   1.000
_cell.length_b   1.000
_cell.length_c   1.000
_cell.angle_alpha   90.00
_cell.angle_beta   90.00
_cell.angle_gamma   90.00
#
_symmetry.space_group_name_H-M   'P 1'
#
loop_
_entity.id
_entity.type
_entity.pdbx_description
1 polymer ?
#
loop_
_entity_poly.entity_id
_entity_poly.type
_entity_poly.pdbx_seq_one_letter_code
_entity_poly.pdbx_strand_id
1 'polypeptide(L)'
;MTLILGYWDIRGLAHAIRLLLEYTDSNYEEKKYTMGDAPDYDKSQWLNEKSKLGLDFPNLPYLIDGTHKLTQSNAILRHIARKYNMCGETEEEKIRVDLLENQVMDVRLHMARICYSPDFEKLKPGYLKEIPGRMKLFSVFLGKRCWFAGNKLTYVDFLAYDILDLQRIFEPRA
;
A
#
# COMPACT_ATOMS: atom_id res chain seq x y z
N MET A 1 11.75 12.22 -17.38
CA MET A 1 12.70 11.62 -16.43
C MET A 1 12.07 10.35 -15.89
N THR A 2 12.82 9.27 -15.83
CA THR A 2 12.33 7.98 -15.31
C THR A 2 12.26 8.04 -13.79
N LEU A 3 11.11 7.69 -13.21
CA LEU A 3 10.93 7.54 -11.76
C LEU A 3 11.67 6.30 -11.27
N ILE A 4 12.15 6.28 -10.03
CA ILE A 4 12.73 5.06 -9.42
C ILE A 4 11.91 4.67 -8.19
N LEU A 5 11.22 3.53 -8.25
CA LEU A 5 10.55 2.92 -7.11
C LEU A 5 11.47 1.90 -6.45
N GLY A 6 11.82 2.11 -5.18
CA GLY A 6 12.61 1.16 -4.41
C GLY A 6 11.76 0.38 -3.42
N TYR A 7 11.81 -0.96 -3.49
CA TYR A 7 11.17 -1.83 -2.50
C TYR A 7 11.79 -3.23 -2.47
N TRP A 8 11.41 -4.04 -1.49
CA TRP A 8 11.71 -5.47 -1.50
C TRP A 8 11.07 -6.16 -2.72
N ASP A 9 11.67 -7.24 -3.20
CA ASP A 9 11.13 -8.08 -4.27
C ASP A 9 9.97 -8.98 -3.80
N ILE A 10 8.94 -8.32 -3.24
CA ILE A 10 7.69 -8.90 -2.78
C ILE A 10 6.55 -7.93 -3.13
N ARG A 11 5.30 -8.37 -2.99
CA ARG A 11 4.11 -7.50 -3.09
C ARG A 11 4.14 -6.34 -2.09
N GLY A 12 4.01 -6.68 -0.79
CA GLY A 12 4.09 -5.78 0.36
C GLY A 12 3.41 -4.42 0.19
N LEU A 13 4.03 -3.36 0.73
CA LEU A 13 3.50 -1.99 0.73
C LEU A 13 3.63 -1.28 -0.63
N ALA A 14 4.39 -1.85 -1.58
CA ALA A 14 4.59 -1.25 -2.89
C ALA A 14 3.50 -1.61 -3.90
N HIS A 15 2.61 -2.56 -3.60
CA HIS A 15 1.64 -3.04 -4.59
C HIS A 15 0.71 -1.94 -5.12
N ALA A 16 0.09 -1.17 -4.23
CA ALA A 16 -0.76 -0.04 -4.64
C ALA A 16 0.02 1.03 -5.42
N ILE A 17 1.31 1.23 -5.11
CA ILE A 17 2.18 2.19 -5.81
C ILE A 17 2.44 1.71 -7.24
N ARG A 18 2.82 0.44 -7.42
CA ARG A 18 3.05 -0.17 -8.73
C ARG A 18 1.81 -0.05 -9.61
N LEU A 19 0.65 -0.45 -9.09
CA LEU A 19 -0.61 -0.35 -9.81
C LEU A 19 -0.96 1.09 -10.20
N LEU A 20 -0.69 2.07 -9.33
CA LEU A 20 -0.94 3.48 -9.64
C LEU A 20 0.03 4.01 -10.70
N LEU A 21 1.31 3.61 -10.67
CA LEU A 21 2.29 3.98 -11.69
C LEU A 21 1.90 3.43 -13.07
N GLU A 22 1.49 2.15 -13.13
CA GLU A 22 0.98 1.53 -14.36
C GLU A 22 -0.30 2.23 -14.86
N TYR A 23 -1.27 2.46 -13.98
CA TYR A 23 -2.54 3.12 -14.36
C TYR A 23 -2.33 4.54 -14.91
N THR A 24 -1.33 5.25 -14.40
CA THR A 24 -1.01 6.61 -14.82
C THR A 24 -0.04 6.67 -16.00
N ASP A 25 0.32 5.52 -16.59
CA ASP A 25 1.30 5.40 -17.67
C ASP A 25 2.63 6.10 -17.33
N SER A 26 3.00 6.03 -16.05
CA SER A 26 4.21 6.70 -15.56
C SER A 26 5.44 5.92 -16.02
N ASN A 27 6.43 6.60 -16.60
CA ASN A 27 7.72 5.99 -16.91
C ASN A 27 8.54 5.78 -15.63
N TYR A 28 8.70 4.53 -15.18
CA TYR A 28 9.44 4.18 -13.97
C TYR A 28 10.29 2.91 -14.12
N GLU A 29 11.34 2.85 -13.31
CA GLU A 29 12.13 1.64 -13.05
C GLU A 29 11.95 1.19 -11.59
N GLU A 30 12.04 -0.11 -11.36
CA GLU A 30 12.03 -0.67 -10.01
C GLU A 30 13.43 -1.08 -9.56
N LYS A 31 13.89 -0.51 -8.44
CA LYS A 31 15.01 -1.05 -7.67
C LYS A 31 14.46 -2.06 -6.67
N LYS A 32 14.56 -3.34 -7.05
CA LYS A 32 14.15 -4.47 -6.22
C LYS A 32 15.31 -4.93 -5.33
N TYR A 33 15.10 -4.94 -4.02
CA TYR A 33 16.03 -5.51 -3.07
C TYR A 33 15.60 -6.94 -2.74
N THR A 34 16.52 -7.89 -2.78
CA THR A 34 16.28 -9.27 -2.37
C THR A 34 16.71 -9.45 -0.92
N MET A 35 15.85 -10.06 -0.10
CA MET A 35 16.22 -10.55 1.21
C MET A 35 16.78 -11.97 1.06
N GLY A 36 17.91 -12.27 1.68
CA GLY A 36 18.51 -13.60 1.65
C GLY A 36 17.64 -14.68 2.28
N ASP A 37 18.03 -15.93 2.09
CA ASP A 37 17.27 -17.08 2.59
C ASP A 37 17.35 -17.24 4.11
N ALA A 38 16.46 -18.07 4.65
CA ALA A 38 16.48 -18.47 6.04
C ALA A 38 17.75 -19.27 6.38
N PRO A 39 18.23 -19.19 7.64
CA PRO A 39 17.67 -18.42 8.76
C PRO A 39 18.16 -16.97 8.84
N ASP A 40 19.17 -16.61 8.04
CA ASP A 40 19.91 -15.35 8.19
C ASP A 40 19.13 -14.14 7.68
N TYR A 41 18.29 -14.33 6.66
CA TYR A 41 17.48 -13.27 6.05
C TYR A 41 18.30 -12.02 5.72
N ASP A 42 19.43 -12.19 5.04
CA ASP A 42 20.37 -11.11 4.76
C ASP A 42 19.70 -9.92 4.06
N LYS A 43 19.96 -8.71 4.57
CA LYS A 43 19.40 -7.44 4.07
C LYS A 43 20.48 -6.52 3.52
N SER A 44 21.70 -7.02 3.33
CA SER A 44 22.87 -6.24 2.92
C SER A 44 22.62 -5.40 1.66
N GLN A 45 21.88 -5.92 0.66
CA GLN A 45 21.54 -5.17 -0.55
C GLN A 45 20.89 -3.82 -0.24
N TRP A 46 19.93 -3.79 0.69
CA TRP A 46 19.28 -2.55 1.12
C TRP A 46 20.16 -1.76 2.09
N LEU A 47 20.71 -2.42 3.12
CA LEU A 47 21.44 -1.75 4.19
C LEU A 47 22.69 -1.03 3.68
N ASN A 48 23.32 -1.54 2.63
CA ASN A 48 24.51 -0.94 1.99
C ASN A 48 24.19 0.32 1.16
N GLU A 49 22.94 0.50 0.72
CA GLU A 49 22.49 1.65 -0.08
C GLU A 49 21.67 2.66 0.76
N LYS A 50 21.04 2.21 1.85
CA LYS A 50 20.06 2.97 2.66
C LYS A 50 20.46 4.42 2.96
N SER A 51 21.69 4.66 3.41
CA SER A 51 22.17 6.01 3.77
C SER A 51 22.70 6.82 2.59
N LYS A 52 22.89 6.21 1.41
CA LYS A 52 23.54 6.84 0.24
C LYS A 52 22.53 7.47 -0.72
N LEU A 53 21.23 7.18 -0.56
CA LEU A 53 20.19 7.66 -1.46
C LEU A 53 19.78 9.12 -1.21
N GLY A 54 20.18 9.71 -0.07
CA GLY A 54 19.81 11.07 0.31
C GLY A 54 18.31 11.21 0.59
N LEU A 55 17.71 10.19 1.22
CA LEU A 55 16.33 10.22 1.72
C LEU A 55 16.33 10.89 3.10
N ASP A 56 15.36 11.78 3.38
CA ASP A 56 15.25 12.43 4.70
C ASP A 56 15.00 11.41 5.82
N PHE A 57 14.12 10.44 5.56
CA PHE A 57 13.82 9.33 6.46
C PHE A 57 14.03 8.00 5.71
N PRO A 58 15.26 7.46 5.66
CA PRO A 58 15.58 6.28 4.84
C PRO A 58 14.73 5.06 5.19
N ASN A 59 13.85 4.66 4.26
CA ASN A 59 12.91 3.56 4.45
C ASN A 59 12.48 2.96 3.10
N LEU A 60 11.77 1.82 3.15
CA LEU A 60 11.13 1.18 2.01
C LEU A 60 9.60 1.16 2.22
N PRO A 61 8.78 1.50 1.21
CA PRO A 61 9.18 1.94 -0.13
C PRO A 61 9.73 3.37 -0.16
N TYR A 62 10.54 3.65 -1.18
CA TYR A 62 10.92 5.01 -1.57
C TYR A 62 10.57 5.27 -3.04
N LEU A 63 10.35 6.54 -3.39
CA LEU A 63 10.24 7.01 -4.77
C LEU A 63 11.23 8.15 -5.00
N ILE A 64 12.03 8.05 -6.07
CA ILE A 64 12.87 9.14 -6.56
C ILE A 64 12.26 9.67 -7.86
N ASP A 65 12.00 10.97 -7.87
CA ASP A 65 11.34 11.70 -8.97
C ASP A 65 12.10 13.02 -9.21
N GLY A 66 13.16 12.94 -10.02
CA GLY A 66 14.10 14.05 -10.18
C GLY A 66 14.73 14.44 -8.85
N THR A 67 14.46 15.66 -8.39
CA THR A 67 14.94 16.18 -7.10
C THR A 67 14.09 15.74 -5.91
N HIS A 68 12.89 15.21 -6.15
CA HIS A 68 11.99 14.76 -5.08
C HIS A 68 12.35 13.34 -4.65
N LYS A 69 12.60 13.17 -3.35
CA LYS A 69 13.01 11.91 -2.73
C LYS A 69 12.08 11.61 -1.57
N LEU A 70 11.17 10.66 -1.77
CA LEU A 70 10.06 10.40 -0.87
C LEU A 70 10.18 9.02 -0.23
N THR A 71 9.80 8.93 1.02
CA THR A 71 9.50 7.66 1.70
C THR A 71 8.07 7.72 2.25
N GLN A 72 7.59 6.61 2.83
CA GLN A 72 6.21 6.37 3.25
C GLN A 72 5.27 6.11 2.06
N SER A 73 4.64 4.94 2.05
CA SER A 73 3.81 4.49 0.94
C SER A 73 2.66 5.45 0.63
N ASN A 74 1.99 5.98 1.65
CA ASN A 74 0.87 6.91 1.48
C ASN A 74 1.33 8.27 0.93
N ALA A 75 2.49 8.77 1.38
CA ALA A 75 3.05 10.02 0.85
C ALA A 75 3.45 9.87 -0.62
N ILE A 76 4.04 8.73 -0.99
CA ILE A 76 4.37 8.38 -2.38
C ILE A 76 3.11 8.32 -3.25
N LEU A 77 2.06 7.60 -2.79
CA LEU A 77 0.79 7.53 -3.51
C LEU A 77 0.17 8.91 -3.70
N ARG A 78 0.08 9.72 -2.64
CA ARG A 78 -0.43 11.10 -2.71
C ARG A 78 0.40 11.97 -3.67
N HIS A 79 1.72 11.80 -3.72
CA HIS A 79 2.60 12.52 -4.64
C HIS A 79 2.29 12.21 -6.10
N ILE A 80 2.19 10.92 -6.44
CA ILE A 80 1.82 10.50 -7.80
C ILE A 80 0.40 10.99 -8.11
N ALA A 81 -0.56 10.75 -7.21
CA ALA A 81 -1.96 11.10 -7.38
C ALA A 81 -2.20 12.59 -7.65
N ARG A 82 -1.45 13.48 -6.99
CA ARG A 82 -1.54 14.94 -7.21
C ARG A 82 -1.17 15.35 -8.64
N LYS A 83 -0.25 14.64 -9.30
CA LYS A 83 0.12 14.95 -10.70
C LYS A 83 -1.00 14.65 -11.69
N TYR A 84 -1.95 13.79 -11.31
CA TYR A 84 -3.03 13.31 -12.16
C TYR A 84 -4.43 13.64 -11.62
N ASN A 85 -4.55 14.56 -10.65
CA ASN A 85 -5.81 14.97 -10.02
C ASN A 85 -6.62 13.82 -9.39
N MET A 86 -5.93 12.85 -8.76
CA MET A 86 -6.54 11.63 -8.19
C MET A 86 -6.68 11.67 -6.65
N CYS A 87 -6.83 12.86 -6.04
CA CYS A 87 -6.86 13.05 -4.58
C CYS A 87 -8.25 13.40 -4.00
N GLY A 88 -9.30 13.42 -4.82
CA GLY A 88 -10.60 13.99 -4.46
C GLY A 88 -10.64 15.49 -4.76
N GLU A 89 -11.74 15.96 -5.34
CA GLU A 89 -11.92 17.34 -5.80
C GLU A 89 -12.72 18.15 -4.79
N THR A 90 -13.82 17.59 -4.28
CA THR A 90 -14.66 18.24 -3.27
C THR A 90 -14.21 17.94 -1.85
N GLU A 91 -14.68 18.72 -0.88
CA GLU A 91 -14.39 18.47 0.53
C GLU A 91 -14.91 17.10 0.98
N GLU A 92 -16.09 16.69 0.52
CA GLU A 92 -16.66 15.38 0.84
C GLU A 92 -15.85 14.22 0.24
N GLU A 93 -15.24 14.41 -0.93
CA GLU A 93 -14.34 13.42 -1.52
C GLU A 93 -13.03 13.34 -0.74
N LYS A 94 -12.46 14.49 -0.34
CA LYS A 94 -11.24 14.54 0.48
C LYS A 94 -11.43 13.87 1.83
N ILE A 95 -12.56 14.13 2.51
CA ILE A 95 -12.92 13.45 3.77
C ILE A 95 -12.95 11.94 3.57
N ARG A 96 -13.55 11.45 2.48
CA ARG A 96 -13.60 10.00 2.19
C ARG A 96 -12.23 9.42 1.90
N VAL A 97 -11.41 10.13 1.12
CA VAL A 97 -10.03 9.76 0.81
C VAL A 97 -9.20 9.64 2.10
N ASP A 98 -9.23 10.67 2.95
CA ASP A 98 -8.44 10.68 4.18
C ASP A 98 -8.90 9.61 5.17
N LEU A 99 -10.22 9.42 5.33
CA LEU A 99 -10.75 8.39 6.21
C LEU A 99 -10.37 6.99 5.73
N LEU A 100 -10.54 6.72 4.43
CA LEU A 100 -10.27 5.40 3.88
C LEU A 100 -8.78 5.06 3.86
N GLU A 101 -7.90 6.02 3.55
CA GLU A 101 -6.45 5.80 3.58
C GLU A 101 -6.00 5.27 4.95
N ASN A 102 -6.46 5.92 6.02
CA ASN A 102 -6.11 5.54 7.39
C ASN A 102 -6.75 4.20 7.79
N GLN A 103 -8.03 4.01 7.46
CA GLN A 103 -8.74 2.77 7.75
C GLN A 103 -8.12 1.55 7.04
N VAL A 104 -7.68 1.71 5.78
CA VAL A 104 -6.96 0.66 5.04
C VAL A 104 -5.63 0.32 5.72
N MET A 105 -4.90 1.34 6.20
CA MET A 105 -3.64 1.11 6.91
C MET A 105 -3.85 0.33 8.21
N ASP A 106 -4.88 0.66 9.00
CA ASP A 106 -5.20 -0.09 10.22
C ASP A 106 -5.51 -1.56 9.96
N VAL A 107 -6.30 -1.84 8.92
CA VAL A 107 -6.64 -3.22 8.53
C VAL A 107 -5.39 -3.98 8.07
N ARG A 108 -4.55 -3.32 7.28
CA ARG A 108 -3.27 -3.88 6.80
C ARG A 108 -2.33 -4.21 7.94
N LEU A 109 -2.10 -3.27 8.86
CA LEU A 109 -1.21 -3.47 10.00
C LEU A 109 -1.73 -4.56 10.92
N HIS A 110 -3.04 -4.65 11.13
CA HIS A 110 -3.64 -5.75 11.88
C HIS A 110 -3.39 -7.10 11.19
N MET A 111 -3.65 -7.21 9.89
CA MET A 111 -3.37 -8.44 9.13
C MET A 111 -1.90 -8.84 9.22
N ALA A 112 -0.98 -7.88 9.01
CA ALA A 112 0.45 -8.11 9.08
C ALA A 112 0.88 -8.64 10.47
N ARG A 113 0.32 -8.07 11.56
CA ARG A 113 0.59 -8.57 12.93
C ARG A 113 0.16 -10.03 13.11
N ILE A 114 -0.96 -10.44 12.52
CA ILE A 114 -1.38 -11.84 12.56
C ILE A 114 -0.40 -12.71 11.76
N CYS A 115 -0.13 -12.37 10.49
CA CYS A 115 0.69 -13.17 9.59
C CYS A 115 2.16 -13.33 10.02
N TYR A 116 2.74 -12.32 10.68
CA TYR A 116 4.13 -12.36 11.16
C TYR A 116 4.26 -12.82 12.61
N SER A 117 3.16 -13.17 13.29
CA SER A 117 3.22 -13.66 14.66
C SER A 117 3.73 -15.10 14.72
N PRO A 118 4.62 -15.45 15.68
CA PRO A 118 4.97 -16.85 15.94
C PRO A 118 3.75 -17.69 16.40
N ASP A 119 2.70 -17.05 16.90
CA ASP A 119 1.43 -17.68 17.30
C ASP A 119 0.36 -17.64 16.20
N PHE A 120 0.75 -17.49 14.92
CA PHE A 120 -0.16 -17.37 13.78
C PHE A 120 -1.33 -18.38 13.81
N GLU A 121 -1.05 -19.67 14.00
CA GLU A 121 -2.06 -20.72 14.02
C GLU A 121 -3.09 -20.57 15.16
N LYS A 122 -2.70 -19.99 16.29
CA LYS A 122 -3.61 -19.71 17.40
C LYS A 122 -4.46 -18.45 17.16
N LEU A 123 -3.88 -17.45 16.51
CA LEU A 123 -4.51 -16.15 16.27
C LEU A 123 -5.43 -16.15 15.05
N LYS A 124 -5.09 -16.93 14.00
CA LYS A 124 -5.82 -17.00 12.73
C LYS A 124 -7.32 -17.25 12.90
N PRO A 125 -7.80 -18.22 13.71
CA PRO A 125 -9.23 -18.45 13.86
C PRO A 125 -10.00 -17.24 14.42
N GLY A 126 -9.38 -16.47 15.32
CA GLY A 126 -9.97 -15.23 15.83
C GLY A 126 -10.05 -14.17 14.74
N TYR A 127 -8.97 -13.98 14.00
CA TYR A 127 -8.94 -13.02 12.90
C TYR A 127 -9.96 -13.35 11.79
N LEU A 128 -10.10 -14.62 11.40
CA LEU A 128 -11.09 -15.05 10.40
C LEU A 128 -12.54 -14.69 10.80
N LYS A 129 -12.87 -14.74 12.10
CA LYS A 129 -14.20 -14.34 12.60
C LYS A 129 -14.44 -12.83 12.50
N GLU A 130 -13.38 -12.01 12.50
CA GLU A 130 -13.48 -10.56 12.40
C GLU A 130 -13.63 -10.07 10.95
N ILE A 131 -13.13 -10.83 9.97
CA ILE A 131 -13.11 -10.41 8.56
C ILE A 131 -14.50 -10.00 8.05
N PRO A 132 -15.59 -10.79 8.21
CA PRO A 132 -16.91 -10.42 7.69
C PRO A 132 -17.41 -9.09 8.25
N GLY A 133 -17.19 -8.85 9.55
CA GLY A 133 -17.56 -7.60 10.21
C GLY A 133 -16.82 -6.39 9.63
N ARG A 134 -15.50 -6.54 9.42
CA ARG A 134 -14.67 -5.49 8.82
C ARG A 134 -15.06 -5.24 7.36
N MET A 135 -15.20 -6.29 6.55
CA MET A 135 -15.55 -6.17 5.12
C MET A 135 -16.95 -5.56 4.93
N LYS A 136 -17.89 -5.83 5.84
CA LYS A 136 -19.20 -5.16 5.85
C LYS A 136 -19.07 -3.64 5.99
N LEU A 137 -18.12 -3.13 6.78
CA LEU A 137 -17.89 -1.69 6.91
C LEU A 137 -17.41 -1.06 5.59
N PHE A 138 -16.49 -1.71 4.87
CA PHE A 138 -16.07 -1.27 3.53
C PHE A 138 -17.23 -1.30 2.53
N SER A 139 -18.02 -2.37 2.54
CA SER A 139 -19.21 -2.51 1.68
C SER A 139 -20.23 -1.39 1.91
N VAL A 140 -20.55 -1.10 3.18
CA VAL A 140 -21.45 0.00 3.55
C VAL A 140 -20.86 1.36 3.17
N PHE A 141 -19.57 1.56 3.40
CA PHE A 141 -18.88 2.81 3.08
C PHE A 141 -18.87 3.11 1.58
N LEU A 142 -18.57 2.10 0.74
CA LEU A 142 -18.66 2.20 -0.72
C LEU A 142 -20.11 2.47 -1.17
N GLY A 143 -21.05 1.70 -0.63
CA GLY A 143 -22.47 1.83 -0.93
C GLY A 143 -22.78 1.59 -2.41
N LYS A 144 -23.38 2.59 -3.06
CA LYS A 144 -23.74 2.55 -4.49
C LYS A 144 -22.75 3.27 -5.41
N ARG A 145 -21.62 3.75 -4.86
CA ARG A 145 -20.64 4.50 -5.64
C ARG A 145 -19.83 3.55 -6.54
N CYS A 146 -19.34 4.07 -7.65
CA CYS A 146 -18.43 3.33 -8.53
C CYS A 146 -17.05 3.17 -7.88
N TRP A 147 -16.58 4.23 -7.21
CA TRP A 147 -15.29 4.28 -6.50
C TRP A 147 -15.49 4.77 -5.08
N PHE A 148 -14.53 4.54 -4.20
CA PHE A 148 -14.69 4.81 -2.77
C PHE A 148 -14.88 6.28 -2.43
N ALA A 149 -14.21 7.18 -3.16
CA ALA A 149 -14.39 8.63 -2.97
C ALA A 149 -15.67 9.16 -3.62
N GLY A 150 -16.14 8.54 -4.71
CA GLY A 150 -17.25 9.06 -5.51
C GLY A 150 -17.40 8.38 -6.87
N ASN A 151 -17.56 9.17 -7.93
CA ASN A 151 -17.73 8.68 -9.29
C ASN A 151 -16.42 8.62 -10.08
N LYS A 152 -15.35 9.23 -9.56
CA LYS A 152 -14.01 9.24 -10.15
C LYS A 152 -13.07 8.36 -9.33
N LEU A 153 -12.18 7.67 -10.03
CA LEU A 153 -11.11 6.88 -9.41
C LEU A 153 -10.12 7.80 -8.70
N THR A 154 -9.70 7.41 -7.51
CA THR A 154 -8.68 8.09 -6.71
C THR A 154 -7.60 7.12 -6.25
N TYR A 155 -6.49 7.61 -5.71
CA TYR A 155 -5.41 6.72 -5.26
C TYR A 155 -5.83 5.78 -4.12
N VAL A 156 -6.86 6.13 -3.33
CA VAL A 156 -7.34 5.25 -2.24
C VAL A 156 -8.05 4.01 -2.75
N ASP A 157 -8.53 4.01 -3.99
CA ASP A 157 -9.10 2.81 -4.61
C ASP A 157 -8.02 1.75 -4.86
N PHE A 158 -6.77 2.16 -5.14
CA PHE A 158 -5.62 1.25 -5.26
C PHE A 158 -5.22 0.66 -3.91
N LEU A 159 -5.29 1.46 -2.85
CA LEU A 159 -5.09 1.00 -1.47
C LEU A 159 -6.19 0.00 -1.06
N ALA A 160 -7.45 0.34 -1.34
CA ALA A 160 -8.59 -0.50 -1.04
C ALA A 160 -8.54 -1.82 -1.82
N TYR A 161 -8.25 -1.78 -3.12
CA TYR A 161 -8.06 -2.98 -3.93
C TYR A 161 -7.00 -3.90 -3.32
N ASP A 162 -5.83 -3.37 -3.00
CA ASP A 162 -4.74 -4.18 -2.47
C ASP A 162 -5.12 -4.87 -1.15
N ILE A 163 -5.74 -4.15 -0.20
CA ILE A 163 -6.12 -4.77 1.07
C ILE A 163 -7.28 -5.76 0.91
N LEU A 164 -8.29 -5.46 0.08
CA LEU A 164 -9.42 -6.36 -0.15
C LEU A 164 -8.98 -7.64 -0.87
N ASP A 165 -8.07 -7.51 -1.83
CA ASP A 165 -7.48 -8.65 -2.52
C ASP A 165 -6.63 -9.52 -1.58
N LEU A 166 -5.87 -8.92 -0.66
CA LEU A 166 -5.17 -9.66 0.38
C LEU A 166 -6.12 -10.43 1.31
N GLN A 167 -7.26 -9.85 1.70
CA GLN A 167 -8.29 -10.56 2.48
C GLN A 167 -8.85 -11.75 1.69
N ARG A 168 -9.15 -11.54 0.40
CA ARG A 168 -9.63 -12.59 -0.51
C ARG A 168 -8.61 -13.72 -0.68
N ILE A 169 -7.33 -13.41 -0.79
CA ILE A 169 -6.27 -14.45 -0.86
C ILE A 169 -6.16 -15.19 0.47
N PHE A 170 -6.29 -14.48 1.59
CA PHE A 170 -6.16 -15.06 2.93
C PHE A 170 -7.28 -16.02 3.28
N GLU A 171 -8.53 -15.70 2.91
CA GLU A 171 -9.67 -16.62 2.97
C GLU A 171 -10.47 -16.56 1.65
N PRO A 172 -10.15 -17.43 0.67
CA PRO A 172 -10.77 -17.43 -0.66
C PRO A 172 -12.27 -17.76 -0.69
N ARG A 173 -12.86 -18.14 0.44
CA ARG A 173 -14.23 -18.64 0.56
C ARG A 173 -15.17 -17.68 1.32
N ALA A 174 -14.67 -16.51 1.73
CA ALA A 174 -15.43 -15.50 2.47
C ALA A 174 -16.31 -14.63 1.56
#